data_AF-A0AAG5DV54-F1
#
_entry.id   AF-A0AAG5DV54-F1
#
_cell.length_a   1.000
_cell.length_b   1.000
_cell.length_c   1.000
_cell.angle_alpha   90.00
_cell.angle_beta   90.00
_cell.angle_gamma   90.00
#
_symmetry.space_group_name_H-M   'P 1'
#
loop_
_entity.id
_entity.type
_entity.pdbx_description
1 polymer ?
#
loop_
_entity_poly.entity_id
_entity_poly.type
_entity_poly.pdbx_seq_one_letter_code
_entity_poly.pdbx_strand_id
1 'polypeptide(L)' 'MCQLNTDPMKSQLGYLDVVIPPDFIAEDTSSDVIVPEGSSVKLTCRAKGYPGPVVTWRREDGTEIVLKDATGTKQ' A
#
# COMPACT_ATOMS: atom_id res chain seq x y z
N MET A 1 27.60 -9.46 10.82
CA MET A 1 28.10 -10.15 12.03
C MET A 1 29.58 -9.86 12.14
N CYS A 2 30.00 -9.15 13.18
CA CYS A 2 31.40 -8.89 13.48
C CYS A 2 31.78 -9.75 14.68
N GLN A 3 32.79 -10.60 14.55
CA GLN A 3 33.24 -11.51 15.59
C GLN A 3 34.72 -11.28 15.87
N LEU A 4 35.07 -11.24 17.16
CA LEU A 4 36.43 -11.17 17.67
C LEU A 4 36.74 -12.46 18.43
N ASN A 5 37.81 -13.15 18.03
CA ASN A 5 38.24 -14.43 18.61
C ASN A 5 39.01 -14.24 19.93
N THR A 6 38.44 -13.50 20.87
CA THR A 6 38.94 -13.40 22.25
C THR A 6 38.51 -14.63 23.07
N ASP A 7 39.09 -14.80 24.27
CA ASP A 7 38.60 -15.76 25.27
C ASP A 7 38.03 -14.98 26.48
N PRO A 8 36.70 -14.91 26.66
CA PRO A 8 35.64 -15.51 25.85
C PRO A 8 35.40 -14.74 24.53
N MET A 9 34.83 -15.41 23.54
CA MET A 9 34.56 -14.84 22.22
C MET A 9 33.56 -13.69 22.31
N LYS A 10 33.85 -12.59 21.61
CA LYS A 10 32.93 -11.45 21.49
C LYS A 10 32.36 -11.37 20.09
N SER A 11 31.05 -11.18 19.97
CA SER A 11 30.39 -10.97 18.68
C SER A 11 29.35 -9.85 18.76
N GLN A 12 29.15 -9.18 17.64
CA GLN A 12 28.15 -8.14 17.46
C GLN A 12 27.38 -8.35 16.16
N LEU A 13 26.08 -8.08 16.21
CA LEU A 13 25.18 -8.14 15.07
C LEU A 13 24.73 -6.72 14.70
N GLY A 14 24.67 -6.47 13.40
CA GLY A 14 24.08 -5.26 12.83
C GLY A 14 23.05 -5.71 11.80
N TYR A 15 21.92 -5.01 11.77
CA TYR A 15 20.87 -5.26 10.78
C TYR A 15 21.04 -4.26 9.65
N LEU A 16 21.04 -4.78 8.42
CA LEU A 16 20.92 -3.96 7.23
C LEU A 16 19.46 -3.99 6.81
N ASP A 17 18.81 -2.83 6.82
CA ASP A 17 17.46 -2.69 6.34
C ASP A 17 17.46 -2.07 4.94
N VAL A 18 16.87 -2.77 3.98
CA VAL A 18 16.89 -2.36 2.57
C VAL A 18 15.50 -1.89 2.17
N VAL A 19 15.39 -0.58 1.92
CA VAL A 19 14.14 0.03 1.47
C VAL A 19 13.96 -0.09 -0.04
N ILE A 20 12.73 -0.37 -0.44
CA ILE A 20 12.32 -0.54 -1.84
C ILE A 20 11.14 0.40 -2.08
N PRO A 21 11.22 1.31 -3.06
CA PRO A 21 10.14 2.24 -3.35
C PRO A 21 8.88 1.49 -3.81
N PRO A 22 7.69 2.11 -3.65
CA PRO A 22 6.45 1.54 -4.15
C PRO A 22 6.47 1.36 -5.68
N ASP A 23 6.01 0.21 -6.15
CA ASP A 23 5.80 -0.10 -7.56
C ASP A 23 4.44 -0.80 -7.74
N PHE A 24 3.67 -0.44 -8.77
CA PHE A 24 2.34 -0.97 -8.96
C PHE A 24 2.38 -2.41 -9.50
N ILE A 25 1.51 -3.26 -8.95
CA ILE A 25 1.26 -4.59 -9.49
C ILE A 25 0.14 -4.44 -10.52
N ALA A 26 0.52 -4.40 -11.79
CA ALA A 26 -0.39 -4.07 -12.90
C ALA A 26 -1.53 -5.08 -13.02
N GLU A 27 -1.29 -6.35 -12.69
CA GLU A 27 -2.26 -7.44 -12.80
C GLU A 27 -3.36 -7.35 -11.73
N ASP A 28 -3.05 -6.70 -10.60
CA ASP A 28 -3.94 -6.57 -9.44
C ASP A 28 -4.53 -5.16 -9.31
N THR A 29 -4.13 -4.24 -10.18
CA THR A 29 -4.60 -2.85 -10.18
C THR A 29 -5.67 -2.67 -11.26
N SER A 30 -6.80 -2.08 -10.88
CA SER A 30 -7.92 -1.85 -11.79
C SER A 30 -7.52 -0.93 -12.94
N SER A 31 -7.88 -1.32 -14.17
CA SER A 31 -7.89 -0.45 -15.34
C SER A 31 -9.16 0.42 -15.38
N ASP A 32 -9.36 1.13 -16.47
CA ASP A 32 -10.60 1.85 -16.74
C ASP A 32 -11.80 0.89 -16.74
N VAL A 33 -12.89 1.33 -16.09
CA VAL A 33 -14.13 0.55 -15.92
C VAL A 33 -15.33 1.36 -16.35
N ILE A 34 -16.29 0.70 -17.00
CA ILE A 34 -17.60 1.27 -17.37
C ILE A 34 -18.64 0.53 -16.54
N VAL A 35 -19.41 1.28 -15.74
CA VAL A 35 -20.40 0.71 -14.82
C VAL A 35 -21.77 1.35 -15.02
N PRO A 36 -22.87 0.55 -15.10
CA PRO A 36 -24.22 1.09 -15.16
C PRO A 36 -24.58 1.92 -13.92
N GLU A 37 -25.42 2.93 -14.11
CA GLU A 37 -25.96 3.70 -13.00
C GLU A 37 -26.70 2.77 -12.01
N GLY A 38 -26.49 2.99 -10.71
CA GLY A 38 -27.07 2.17 -9.64
C GLY A 38 -26.35 0.84 -9.37
N SER A 39 -25.38 0.44 -10.20
CA SER A 39 -24.52 -0.72 -9.93
C SER A 39 -23.37 -0.36 -8.98
N SER A 40 -22.80 -1.39 -8.35
CA SER A 40 -21.64 -1.24 -7.46
C SER A 40 -20.34 -1.57 -8.19
N VAL A 41 -19.28 -0.84 -7.86
CA VAL A 41 -17.94 -1.03 -8.42
C VAL A 41 -16.90 -1.11 -7.32
N LYS A 42 -15.86 -1.92 -7.53
CA LYS A 42 -14.69 -2.01 -6.65
C LYS A 42 -13.43 -1.66 -7.42
N LEU A 43 -12.83 -0.52 -7.10
CA LEU A 43 -11.52 -0.13 -7.59
C LEU A 43 -10.45 -0.75 -6.68
N THR A 44 -9.48 -1.42 -7.30
CA THR A 44 -8.37 -2.08 -6.60
C THR A 44 -7.06 -1.45 -7.02
N CYS A 45 -6.19 -1.16 -6.06
CA CYS A 45 -4.83 -0.70 -6.31
C CYS A 45 -3.90 -1.50 -5.41
N ARG A 46 -2.91 -2.17 -6.01
CA ARG A 46 -1.93 -2.95 -5.28
C ARG A 46 -0.54 -2.48 -5.67
N ALA A 47 0.28 -2.21 -4.66
CA ALA A 47 1.68 -1.84 -4.84
C ALA A 47 2.56 -2.76 -3.99
N LYS A 48 3.74 -3.09 -4.51
CA LYS A 48 4.83 -3.76 -3.79
C LYS A 48 5.85 -2.71 -3.35
N GLY A 49 6.54 -2.95 -2.25
CA GLY A 49 7.54 -2.03 -1.70
C GLY A 49 7.95 -2.48 -0.30
N TYR A 50 9.05 -1.93 0.20
CA TYR A 50 9.51 -2.16 1.56
C TYR A 50 9.96 -0.84 2.21
N PRO A 51 9.38 -0.44 3.36
CA PRO A 51 8.22 -1.03 4.03
C PRO A 51 6.97 -1.07 3.15
N GLY A 52 5.96 -1.85 3.56
CA GLY A 52 4.72 -2.02 2.78
C GLY A 52 4.06 -0.67 2.45
N PRO A 53 3.70 -0.41 1.18
CA PRO A 53 3.15 0.88 0.76
C PRO A 53 1.73 1.11 1.29
N VAL A 54 1.40 2.38 1.52
CA VAL A 54 0.04 2.82 1.89
C VAL A 54 -0.69 3.27 0.63
N VAL A 55 -1.91 2.78 0.44
CA VAL A 55 -2.77 3.11 -0.70
C VAL A 55 -3.84 4.11 -0.24
N THR A 56 -3.89 5.28 -0.89
CA THR A 56 -4.88 6.32 -0.63
C THR A 56 -5.60 6.70 -1.92
N TRP A 57 -6.92 6.85 -1.84
CA TRP A 57 -7.76 7.25 -2.98
C TRP A 57 -8.14 8.73 -2.89
N ARG A 58 -8.17 9.40 -4.04
CA ARG A 58 -8.67 10.77 -4.20
C ARG A 58 -9.35 10.90 -5.55
N ARG A 59 -10.32 11.83 -5.65
CA ARG A 59 -10.86 12.21 -6.96
C ARG A 59 -9.88 13.17 -7.63
N GLU A 60 -9.74 13.03 -8.95
CA GLU A 60 -8.83 13.87 -9.74
C GLU A 60 -9.23 15.34 -9.73
N ASP A 61 -10.55 15.60 -9.69
CA ASP A 61 -11.14 16.94 -9.61
C ASP A 61 -10.96 17.62 -8.24
N GLY A 62 -10.32 16.96 -7.28
CA GLY A 62 -10.10 17.45 -5.93
C GLY A 62 -11.35 17.47 -5.04
N THR A 63 -12.48 16.96 -5.54
CA THR A 63 -13.72 16.87 -4.74
C THR A 63 -13.67 15.69 -3.78
N GLU A 64 -14.40 15.80 -2.68
CA GLU A 64 -14.47 14.73 -1.69
C GLU A 64 -15.18 13.47 -2.22
N ILE A 65 -14.72 12.31 -1.75
CA ILE A 65 -15.39 11.04 -2.00
C ILE A 65 -16.58 10.97 -1.05
N VAL A 66 -17.79 11.15 -1.58
CA VAL A 66 -19.01 11.06 -0.80
C VAL A 66 -19.25 9.60 -0.39
N LEU A 67 -18.98 9.29 0.87
CA LEU A 67 -19.35 8.01 1.48
C LEU A 67 -20.83 8.08 1.84
N LYS A 68 -21.65 7.27 1.16
CA LYS A 68 -23.07 7.11 1.51
C LYS A 68 -23.18 5.90 2.44
N ASP A 69 -23.74 6.10 3.63
CA ASP A 69 -24.09 4.99 4.52
C ASP A 69 -25.22 4.14 3.91
N ALA A 70 -25.48 2.95 4.45
CA ALA A 70 -26.49 2.00 3.96
C ALA A 70 -27.92 2.58 3.85
N THR A 71 -28.17 3.75 4.45
CA THR A 71 -29.43 4.52 4.41
C THR A 71 -29.42 5.70 3.43
N GLY A 72 -28.38 5.85 2.60
CA GLY A 72 -28.30 6.90 1.58
C GLY A 72 -28.10 8.33 2.11
N THR A 73 -27.81 8.48 3.40
CA THR A 73 -27.51 9.78 4.02
C THR A 73 -26.02 10.09 3.86
N LYS A 74 -25.67 11.34 3.52
CA LYS A 74 -24.26 11.79 3.41
C LYS A 74 -23.65 11.83 4.82
N GLN A 75 -22.48 11.25 4.99
CA GLN A 75 -21.63 11.46 6.17
C GLN A 75 -20.71 12.67 5.94
#